data_AF-A0A9X2R9H0-F1
#
_entry.id   AF-A0A9X2R9H0-F1
#
_cell.length_a   1.000
_cell.length_b   1.000
_cell.length_c   1.000
_cell.angle_alpha   90.00
_cell.angle_beta   90.00
_cell.angle_gamma   90.00
#
_symmetry.space_group_name_H-M   'P 1'
#
loop_
_entity.id
_entity.type
_entity.pdbx_description
1 polymer ?
#
loop_
_entity_poly.entity_id
_entity_poly.type
_entity_poly.pdbx_seq_one_letter_code
_entity_poly.pdbx_strand_id
1 'polypeptide(L)'
;MDEDNVKRLRSNVELNNQTESVCIEQLALTDSVGQVRYSKHPGEQSVTYGLSGRGDRGNMQVEVSSTTVDAYCRNRVETVDLLKVDVEGGELKVLRGALETLHQFHPDLLVEVHPARLGEGGESAQEVLRLLVESGYTVQSFWTSGNIRKR
;
A
#
# COMPACT_ATOMS: atom_id res chain seq x y z
N MET A 1 4.91 -5.18 -6.30
CA MET A 1 5.60 -5.81 -5.16
C MET A 1 6.91 -6.44 -5.64
N ASP A 2 7.99 -6.36 -4.86
CA ASP A 2 9.28 -6.98 -5.23
C ASP A 2 9.26 -8.51 -5.05
N GLU A 3 10.11 -9.21 -5.81
CA GLU A 3 10.09 -10.67 -5.87
C GLU A 3 10.37 -11.36 -4.54
N ASP A 4 11.25 -10.81 -3.69
CA ASP A 4 11.63 -11.45 -2.43
C ASP A 4 10.46 -11.45 -1.45
N ASN A 5 9.75 -10.33 -1.36
CA ASN A 5 8.56 -10.23 -0.52
C ASN A 5 7.43 -11.14 -1.03
N VAL A 6 7.23 -11.25 -2.35
CA VAL A 6 6.25 -12.20 -2.92
C VAL A 6 6.61 -13.65 -2.59
N LYS A 7 7.88 -14.05 -2.71
CA LYS A 7 8.33 -15.42 -2.36
C LYS A 7 8.05 -15.75 -0.90
N ARG A 8 8.32 -14.82 0.01
CA ARG A 8 8.05 -14.98 1.45
C ARG A 8 6.56 -15.05 1.75
N LEU A 9 5.76 -14.20 1.12
CA LEU A 9 4.31 -14.24 1.29
C LEU A 9 3.72 -15.58 0.81
N ARG A 10 4.17 -16.10 -0.33
CA ARG A 10 3.78 -17.43 -0.83
C ARG A 10 4.12 -18.53 0.17
N SER A 11 5.35 -18.54 0.68
CA SER A 11 5.78 -19.51 1.70
C SER A 11 4.92 -19.42 2.98
N ASN A 12 4.59 -18.20 3.44
CA ASN A 12 3.72 -18.02 4.60
C ASN A 12 2.30 -18.55 4.35
N VAL A 13 1.73 -18.33 3.16
CA VAL A 13 0.40 -18.84 2.80
C VAL A 13 0.40 -20.38 2.73
N GLU A 14 1.44 -20.98 2.15
CA GLU A 14 1.62 -22.43 2.09
C GLU A 14 1.74 -23.05 3.48
N LEU A 15 2.56 -22.46 4.36
CA LEU A 15 2.74 -22.93 5.75
C LEU A 15 1.43 -22.91 6.57
N ASN A 16 0.50 -22.03 6.21
CA ASN A 16 -0.80 -21.91 6.89
C ASN A 16 -1.95 -22.62 6.14
N ASN A 17 -1.66 -23.33 5.05
CA ASN A 17 -2.64 -24.01 4.19
C ASN A 17 -3.78 -23.09 3.70
N GLN A 18 -3.45 -21.85 3.34
CA GLN A 18 -4.42 -20.82 2.92
C GLN A 18 -4.43 -20.57 1.40
N THR A 19 -3.93 -21.49 0.59
CA THR A 19 -3.77 -21.29 -0.87
C THR A 19 -5.09 -21.10 -1.61
N GLU A 20 -6.20 -21.66 -1.08
CA GLU A 20 -7.54 -21.49 -1.66
C GLU A 20 -8.23 -20.18 -1.23
N SER A 21 -7.77 -19.57 -0.12
CA SER A 21 -8.38 -18.39 0.48
C SER A 21 -7.61 -17.10 0.18
N VAL A 22 -6.36 -17.20 -0.26
CA VAL A 22 -5.46 -16.06 -0.45
C VAL A 22 -4.96 -16.00 -1.89
N CYS A 23 -5.38 -14.95 -2.61
CA CYS A 23 -4.82 -14.59 -3.90
C CYS A 23 -3.63 -13.63 -3.71
N ILE A 24 -2.47 -13.93 -4.32
CA ILE A 24 -1.27 -13.10 -4.26
C ILE A 24 -0.98 -12.52 -5.64
N GLU A 25 -1.06 -11.19 -5.72
CA GLU A 25 -0.80 -10.42 -6.94
C GLU A 25 0.54 -9.69 -6.87
N GLN A 26 1.40 -9.92 -7.86
CA GLN A 26 2.68 -9.20 -7.98
C GLN A 26 2.47 -7.88 -8.74
N LEU A 27 1.67 -6.99 -8.17
CA LEU A 27 1.34 -5.68 -8.73
C LEU A 27 1.70 -4.57 -7.72
N ALA A 28 1.79 -3.34 -8.21
CA ALA A 28 1.74 -2.16 -7.36
C ALA A 28 0.35 -1.53 -7.49
N LEU A 29 -0.30 -1.22 -6.38
CA LEU A 29 -1.54 -0.45 -6.38
C LEU A 29 -1.20 1.03 -6.27
N THR A 30 -1.68 1.83 -7.23
CA THR A 30 -1.43 3.28 -7.30
C THR A 30 -2.67 4.01 -7.84
N ASP A 31 -2.52 5.28 -8.21
CA ASP A 31 -3.53 6.13 -8.84
C ASP A 31 -3.62 5.97 -10.37
N SER A 32 -2.81 5.10 -10.98
CA SER A 32 -2.82 4.88 -12.43
C SER A 32 -2.33 3.49 -12.85
N VAL A 33 -2.91 2.96 -13.94
CA VAL A 33 -2.43 1.73 -14.59
C VAL A 33 -1.15 2.01 -15.39
N GLY A 34 -0.17 1.13 -15.32
CA GLY A 34 1.07 1.25 -16.09
C GLY A 34 2.24 0.53 -15.44
N GLN A 35 3.36 1.23 -15.31
CA GLN A 35 4.54 0.77 -14.58
C GLN A 35 4.98 1.84 -13.60
N VAL A 36 5.43 1.41 -12.44
CA VAL A 36 6.04 2.29 -11.45
C VAL A 36 7.41 1.76 -11.05
N ARG A 37 8.29 2.70 -10.71
CA ARG A 37 9.62 2.41 -10.20
C ARG A 37 9.72 2.77 -8.74
N TYR A 38 10.38 1.91 -8.00
CA TYR A 38 10.65 2.11 -6.59
C TYR A 38 12.09 1.79 -6.26
N SER A 39 12.56 2.38 -5.17
CA SER A 39 13.92 2.20 -4.70
C SER A 39 13.95 1.20 -3.56
N LYS A 40 14.86 0.23 -3.68
CA LYS A 40 15.14 -0.78 -2.68
C LYS A 40 16.60 -0.65 -2.24
N HIS A 41 16.81 -0.43 -0.95
CA HIS A 41 18.14 -0.50 -0.35
C HIS A 41 18.59 -1.98 -0.31
N PRO A 42 19.83 -2.31 -0.70
CA PRO A 42 20.34 -3.68 -0.63
C PRO A 42 20.28 -4.23 0.79
N GLY A 43 19.60 -5.36 0.98
CA GLY A 43 19.42 -5.99 2.30
C GLY A 43 18.20 -5.52 3.09
N GLU A 44 17.47 -4.51 2.62
CA GLU A 44 16.22 -4.07 3.23
C GLU A 44 15.00 -4.77 2.61
N GLN A 45 13.97 -4.95 3.44
CA GLN A 45 12.68 -5.54 3.06
C GLN A 45 11.63 -4.48 2.74
N SER A 46 11.91 -3.22 3.10
CA SER A 46 11.06 -2.07 2.80
C SER A 46 11.42 -1.52 1.42
N VAL A 47 10.40 -1.06 0.71
CA VAL A 47 10.52 -0.43 -0.60
C VAL A 47 9.88 0.94 -0.48
N THR A 48 10.61 2.00 -0.81
CA THR A 48 10.10 3.36 -0.73
C THR A 48 9.70 3.86 -2.11
N TYR A 49 8.52 4.48 -2.17
CA TYR A 49 8.01 5.11 -3.38
C TYR A 49 8.78 6.40 -3.67
N GLY A 50 9.34 6.52 -4.88
CA GLY A 50 9.91 7.77 -5.38
C GLY A 50 11.34 8.07 -4.95
N LEU A 51 12.34 7.56 -5.70
CA LEU A 51 13.67 8.18 -5.77
C LEU A 51 14.18 8.16 -7.21
N SER A 52 13.83 9.22 -7.93
CA SER A 52 14.59 9.68 -9.09
C SER A 52 15.17 11.06 -8.76
N GLY A 53 16.08 11.12 -7.80
CA GLY A 53 16.61 12.40 -7.31
C GLY A 53 17.94 12.30 -6.59
N ARG A 54 19.02 12.30 -7.37
CA ARG A 54 20.41 12.70 -7.01
C ARG A 54 20.98 12.13 -5.69
N GLY A 55 21.76 11.04 -5.81
CA GLY A 55 22.92 10.85 -4.94
C GLY A 55 23.11 9.46 -4.34
N ASP A 56 22.12 8.57 -4.41
CA ASP A 56 22.20 7.32 -3.67
C ASP A 56 22.87 6.20 -4.47
N ARG A 57 24.20 6.19 -4.45
CA ARG A 57 25.04 5.14 -5.05
C ARG A 57 24.91 3.86 -4.23
N GLY A 58 23.77 3.18 -4.36
CA GLY A 58 23.49 1.95 -3.64
C GLY A 58 22.08 1.39 -3.86
N ASN A 59 21.11 2.24 -4.22
CA ASN A 59 19.72 1.79 -4.37
C ASN A 59 19.47 1.08 -5.70
N MET A 60 18.92 -0.13 -5.62
CA MET A 60 18.40 -0.84 -6.78
C MET A 60 17.03 -0.23 -7.14
N GLN A 61 16.87 0.15 -8.40
CA GLN A 61 15.56 0.48 -8.94
C GLN A 61 14.89 -0.81 -9.38
N VAL A 62 13.67 -1.02 -8.90
CA VAL A 62 12.83 -2.14 -9.32
C VAL A 62 11.61 -1.55 -10.01
N GLU A 63 11.33 -2.05 -11.21
CA GLU A 63 10.17 -1.67 -12.02
C GLU A 63 9.11 -2.75 -11.89
N VAL A 64 7.87 -2.38 -11.58
CA VAL A 64 6.75 -3.32 -11.51
C VAL A 64 5.49 -2.70 -12.10
N SER A 65 4.69 -3.57 -12.71
CA SER A 65 3.37 -3.25 -13.24
C SER A 65 2.47 -2.67 -12.14
N SER A 66 1.81 -1.56 -12.45
CA SER A 66 0.85 -0.91 -11.58
C SER A 66 -0.57 -1.00 -12.12
N THR A 67 -1.52 -1.01 -11.21
CA THR A 67 -2.95 -0.84 -11.45
C THR A 67 -3.57 -0.01 -10.34
N THR A 68 -4.83 0.38 -10.48
CA THR A 68 -5.61 0.97 -9.39
C THR A 68 -6.43 -0.09 -8.67
N VAL A 69 -6.86 0.19 -7.43
CA VAL A 69 -7.78 -0.69 -6.69
C VAL A 69 -9.09 -0.84 -7.47
N ASP A 70 -9.60 0.27 -7.99
CA ASP A 70 -10.85 0.29 -8.79
C ASP A 70 -10.75 -0.64 -10.01
N ALA A 71 -9.66 -0.53 -10.78
CA ALA A 71 -9.44 -1.39 -11.95
C ALA A 71 -9.18 -2.86 -11.57
N TYR A 72 -8.60 -3.11 -10.39
CA TYR A 72 -8.40 -4.46 -9.89
C TYR A 72 -9.73 -5.12 -9.49
N CYS A 73 -10.53 -4.44 -8.67
CA CYS A 73 -11.80 -4.94 -8.15
C CYS A 73 -12.87 -5.10 -9.24
N ARG A 74 -12.85 -4.25 -10.26
CA ARG A 74 -13.80 -4.28 -11.39
C ARG A 74 -13.88 -5.68 -12.01
N ASN A 75 -15.07 -6.28 -11.95
CA ASN A 75 -15.39 -7.62 -12.46
C ASN A 75 -14.61 -8.79 -11.83
N ARG A 76 -13.87 -8.56 -10.73
CA ARG A 76 -13.11 -9.61 -10.01
C ARG A 76 -13.58 -9.80 -8.58
N VAL A 77 -14.10 -8.74 -7.96
CA VAL A 77 -14.46 -8.70 -6.56
C VAL A 77 -15.92 -8.26 -6.45
N GLU A 78 -16.74 -9.07 -5.78
CA GLU A 78 -18.17 -8.79 -5.59
C GLU A 78 -18.42 -7.79 -4.46
N THR A 79 -17.61 -7.86 -3.40
CA THR A 79 -17.64 -6.95 -2.25
C THR A 79 -16.24 -6.80 -1.66
N VAL A 80 -15.99 -5.66 -1.04
CA VAL A 80 -14.80 -5.42 -0.20
C VAL A 80 -15.31 -5.03 1.17
N ASP A 81 -15.12 -5.90 2.16
CA ASP A 81 -15.53 -5.62 3.53
C ASP A 81 -14.45 -4.84 4.30
N LEU A 82 -13.17 -5.07 3.96
CA LEU A 82 -12.00 -4.45 4.59
C LEU A 82 -10.92 -4.16 3.55
N LEU A 83 -10.37 -2.95 3.57
CA LEU A 83 -9.18 -2.58 2.80
C LEU A 83 -8.04 -2.18 3.75
N LYS A 84 -6.97 -2.98 3.76
CA LYS A 84 -5.70 -2.65 4.44
C LYS A 84 -4.76 -1.94 3.46
N VAL A 85 -4.21 -0.80 3.86
CA VAL A 85 -3.20 -0.04 3.08
C VAL A 85 -1.95 0.17 3.95
N ASP A 86 -0.86 -0.47 3.53
CA ASP A 86 0.44 -0.46 4.21
C ASP A 86 1.50 -0.51 3.11
N VAL A 87 1.87 0.67 2.62
CA VAL A 87 2.66 0.86 1.39
C VAL A 87 3.78 1.91 1.53
N GLU A 88 4.08 2.31 2.77
CA GLU A 88 5.31 3.03 3.15
C GLU A 88 5.61 4.28 2.30
N GLY A 89 4.63 5.20 2.21
CA GLY A 89 4.73 6.48 1.51
C GLY A 89 3.93 6.59 0.21
N GLY A 90 3.25 5.52 -0.21
CA GLY A 90 2.36 5.51 -1.38
C GLY A 90 0.86 5.59 -1.05
N GLU A 91 0.50 5.88 0.21
CA GLU A 91 -0.87 5.68 0.73
C GLU A 91 -1.89 6.54 -0.02
N LEU A 92 -1.56 7.81 -0.27
CA LEU A 92 -2.48 8.73 -0.94
C LEU A 92 -2.78 8.28 -2.38
N LYS A 93 -1.78 7.74 -3.09
CA LYS A 93 -1.96 7.23 -4.46
C LYS A 93 -2.85 6.00 -4.50
N VAL A 94 -2.64 5.06 -3.59
CA VAL A 94 -3.51 3.88 -3.46
C VAL A 94 -4.96 4.32 -3.23
N LEU A 95 -5.18 5.25 -2.30
CA LEU A 95 -6.52 5.74 -1.96
C LEU A 95 -7.17 6.51 -3.12
N ARG A 96 -6.40 7.33 -3.87
CA ARG A 96 -6.89 7.98 -5.10
C ARG A 96 -7.28 6.97 -6.19
N GLY A 97 -6.57 5.86 -6.28
CA GLY A 97 -6.91 4.75 -7.18
C GLY A 97 -8.03 3.83 -6.67
N ALA A 98 -8.64 4.16 -5.53
CA ALA A 98 -9.67 3.35 -4.88
C ALA A 98 -11.02 4.09 -4.73
N LEU A 99 -11.18 5.29 -5.30
CA LEU A 99 -12.33 6.14 -5.04
C LEU A 99 -13.66 5.47 -5.43
N GLU A 100 -13.73 4.75 -6.56
CA GLU A 100 -14.94 4.02 -6.95
C GLU A 100 -15.25 2.92 -5.93
N THR A 101 -14.23 2.15 -5.52
CA THR A 101 -14.31 1.06 -4.54
C THR A 101 -14.77 1.58 -3.17
N LEU A 102 -14.17 2.68 -2.69
CA LEU A 102 -14.48 3.32 -1.42
C LEU A 102 -15.93 3.84 -1.39
N HIS A 103 -16.42 4.39 -2.50
CA HIS A 103 -17.80 4.86 -2.60
C HIS A 103 -18.80 3.71 -2.78
N GLN A 104 -18.47 2.70 -3.56
CA GLN A 104 -19.37 1.60 -3.91
C GLN A 104 -19.54 0.62 -2.75
N PHE A 105 -18.43 0.17 -2.17
CA PHE A 105 -18.44 -0.88 -1.14
C PHE A 105 -18.36 -0.32 0.28
N HIS A 106 -17.81 0.88 0.44
CA HIS A 106 -17.60 1.51 1.75
C HIS A 106 -16.95 0.57 2.79
N PRO A 107 -15.83 -0.10 2.45
CA PRO A 107 -15.17 -1.05 3.35
C PRO A 107 -14.68 -0.39 4.63
N ASP A 108 -14.55 -1.16 5.71
CA ASP A 108 -13.69 -0.77 6.83
C ASP A 108 -12.26 -0.52 6.32
N LEU A 109 -11.56 0.46 6.91
CA LEU A 109 -10.22 0.85 6.47
C LEU A 109 -9.20 0.68 7.60
N LEU A 110 -8.08 0.03 7.27
CA LEU A 110 -6.88 0.02 8.10
C LEU A 110 -5.70 0.59 7.29
N VAL A 111 -5.39 1.86 7.52
CA VAL A 111 -4.36 2.59 6.77
C VAL A 111 -3.19 2.93 7.68
N GLU A 112 -1.99 2.47 7.34
CA GLU A 112 -0.75 2.87 8.00
C GLU A 112 -0.16 4.08 7.29
N VAL A 113 -0.21 5.25 7.94
CA VAL A 113 0.27 6.50 7.37
C VAL A 113 1.71 6.73 7.84
N HIS A 114 2.61 6.97 6.89
CA HIS A 114 4.03 7.23 7.14
C HIS A 114 4.41 8.69 6.84
N PRO A 115 4.18 9.66 7.76
CA PRO A 115 4.42 11.08 7.50
C PRO A 115 5.83 11.42 7.02
N ALA A 116 6.83 10.71 7.54
CA ALA A 116 8.23 10.91 7.17
C ALA A 116 8.53 10.55 5.70
N ARG A 117 7.74 9.65 5.10
CA ARG A 117 7.90 9.19 3.72
C ARG A 117 6.98 9.92 2.73
N LEU A 118 5.83 10.39 3.20
CA LEU A 118 4.88 11.17 2.39
C LEU A 118 5.49 12.48 1.86
N GLY A 119 6.31 13.16 2.67
CA GLY A 119 6.94 14.43 2.29
C GLY A 119 7.91 14.32 1.10
N GLU A 120 8.44 13.13 0.80
CA GLU A 120 9.33 12.91 -0.35
C GLU A 120 8.57 12.87 -1.68
N GLY A 121 7.27 12.54 -1.65
CA GLY A 121 6.36 12.52 -2.80
C GLY A 121 5.57 13.82 -3.01
N GLY A 122 5.75 14.82 -2.14
CA GLY A 122 4.91 16.03 -2.10
C GLY A 122 3.51 15.78 -1.52
N GLU A 123 3.32 14.64 -0.86
CA GLU A 123 2.07 14.21 -0.25
C GLU A 123 2.16 14.44 1.27
N SER A 124 1.01 14.51 1.94
CA SER A 124 0.95 14.74 3.38
C SER A 124 -0.08 13.85 4.06
N ALA A 125 0.15 13.57 5.35
CA ALA A 125 -0.82 12.84 6.18
C ALA A 125 -2.18 13.57 6.21
N GLN A 126 -2.15 14.91 6.14
CA GLN A 126 -3.34 15.74 6.06
C GLN A 126 -4.15 15.49 4.78
N GLU A 127 -3.49 15.27 3.64
CA GLU A 127 -4.19 14.95 2.38
C GLU A 127 -4.81 13.56 2.42
N VAL A 128 -4.14 12.58 3.02
CA VAL A 128 -4.71 11.25 3.27
C VAL A 128 -5.98 11.38 4.12
N LEU A 129 -5.89 12.06 5.26
CA LEU A 129 -7.03 12.27 6.15
C LEU A 129 -8.17 13.01 5.45
N ARG A 130 -7.83 14.05 4.68
CA ARG A 130 -8.81 14.85 3.94
C ARG A 130 -9.55 14.00 2.92
N LEU A 131 -8.84 13.20 2.12
CA LEU A 131 -9.44 12.31 1.13
C LEU A 131 -10.41 11.33 1.81
N LEU A 132 -10.00 10.70 2.91
CA LEU A 132 -10.85 9.75 3.64
C LEU A 132 -12.14 10.41 4.14
N VAL A 133 -12.04 11.61 4.72
CA VAL A 133 -13.20 12.38 5.19
C VAL A 133 -14.11 12.79 4.02
N GLU A 134 -13.53 13.25 2.91
CA GLU A 134 -14.27 13.60 1.69
C GLU A 134 -14.96 12.38 1.05
N SER A 135 -14.40 11.18 1.21
CA SER A 135 -15.01 9.90 0.83
C SER A 135 -16.03 9.35 1.84
N GLY A 136 -16.37 10.11 2.87
CA GLY A 136 -17.43 9.76 3.84
C GLY A 136 -16.97 8.96 5.06
N TYR A 137 -15.66 8.81 5.29
CA TYR A 137 -15.14 8.08 6.44
C TYR A 137 -14.99 8.95 7.69
N THR A 138 -15.22 8.35 8.86
CA THR A 138 -14.78 8.90 10.15
C THR A 138 -13.46 8.26 10.53
N VAL A 139 -12.42 9.07 10.70
CA VAL A 139 -11.07 8.56 11.00
C VAL A 139 -10.82 8.53 12.50
N GLN A 140 -10.38 7.38 13.01
CA GLN A 140 -9.82 7.23 14.36
C GLN A 140 -8.33 6.88 14.23
N SER A 141 -7.46 7.69 14.82
CA SER A 141 -6.01 7.44 14.81
C SER A 141 -5.58 6.72 16.08
N PHE A 142 -4.83 5.62 15.93
CA PHE A 142 -4.16 4.93 17.04
C PHE A 142 -2.65 5.18 16.93
N TRP A 143 -2.04 5.78 17.96
CA TRP A 143 -0.59 6.00 18.02
C TRP A 143 0.10 4.85 18.75
N THR A 144 1.07 4.19 18.12
CA THR A 144 1.92 3.15 18.73
C THR A 144 3.32 3.65 19.07
N SER A 145 3.48 4.89 19.57
CA SER A 145 4.74 5.27 20.25
C SER A 145 4.80 4.76 21.69
N GLY A 146 4.25 3.56 21.94
CA GLY A 146 4.19 2.93 23.25
C GLY A 146 5.04 1.66 23.28
N ASN A 147 6.01 1.60 24.18
CA ASN A 147 6.71 0.35 24.48
C ASN A 147 5.68 -0.67 24.97
N ILE A 148 5.43 -1.74 24.20
CA ILE A 148 4.65 -2.89 24.65
C ILE A 148 5.48 -3.59 25.72
N ARG A 149 5.23 -3.28 26.99
CA ARG A 149 5.76 -4.06 28.11
C ARG A 149 4.76 -5.16 28.44
N LYS A 150 5.16 -6.40 28.18
CA LYS A 150 4.48 -7.59 28.70
C LYS A 150 4.50 -7.52 30.23
N ARG A 151 3.34 -7.59 30.88
CA ARG A 151 3.26 -7.86 32.32
C ARG A 151 3.60 -9.33 32.59
#